data_AF-A0A0B2BSR2-F1
#
_entry.id   AF-A0A0B2BSR2-F1
#
_cell.length_a   1.000
_cell.length_b   1.000
_cell.length_c   1.000
_cell.angle_alpha   90.00
_cell.angle_beta   90.00
_cell.angle_gamma   90.00
#
_symmetry.space_group_name_H-M   'P 1'
#
loop_
_entity.id
_entity.type
_entity.pdbx_description
1 polymer ?
#
loop_
_entity_poly.entity_id
_entity_poly.type
_entity_poly.pdbx_seq_one_letter_code
_entity_poly.pdbx_strand_id
1 'polypeptide(L)'
;MTKPAPRMGEAAVAYAAGKIGHNKMPEAGYCQLFTRGCYGVPSSGNFDGDKDADAVDAWKRAKAHGTVVATTKSQKIPRGAAVYWSGGSNGHGHAAVALGKGRVISTDVNGARSVGRAHIDDLSRRWGLTLLGYVLVDGNGYQFRKRPIRRPADVGTAIQAAREARKNAKASGKKVRTRRTNRALSWLYKIGRK
;
A
#
# COMPACT_ATOMS: atom_id res chain seq x y z
N MET A 1 19.66 -1.94 -20.48
CA MET A 1 19.96 -2.30 -19.08
C MET A 1 18.70 -2.86 -18.45
N THR A 2 18.71 -4.09 -17.95
CA THR A 2 17.58 -4.70 -17.25
C THR A 2 17.35 -3.98 -15.91
N LYS A 3 16.12 -3.54 -15.65
CA LYS A 3 15.75 -2.88 -14.39
C LYS A 3 15.98 -3.88 -13.24
N PRO A 4 16.70 -3.51 -12.16
CA PRO A 4 16.94 -4.43 -11.06
C PRO A 4 15.61 -4.88 -10.45
N ALA A 5 15.55 -6.14 -10.05
CA ALA A 5 14.39 -6.68 -9.37
C ALA A 5 14.11 -5.86 -8.09
N PRO A 6 12.85 -5.54 -7.82
CA PRO A 6 12.48 -4.80 -6.64
C PRO A 6 12.86 -5.52 -5.33
N ARG A 7 13.17 -4.72 -4.32
CA ARG A 7 13.48 -5.17 -2.95
C ARG A 7 12.22 -5.10 -2.11
N MET A 8 11.96 -6.14 -1.33
CA MET A 8 10.77 -6.24 -0.47
C MET A 8 11.19 -6.50 0.98
N GLY A 9 10.38 -6.05 1.93
CA GLY A 9 10.57 -6.37 3.36
C GLY A 9 11.99 -6.08 3.85
N GLU A 10 12.67 -7.09 4.38
CA GLU A 10 14.03 -6.98 4.90
C GLU A 10 15.07 -6.54 3.86
N ALA A 11 14.92 -6.90 2.58
CA ALA A 11 15.88 -6.48 1.55
C ALA A 11 15.84 -4.96 1.34
N ALA A 12 14.66 -4.35 1.44
CA ALA A 12 14.50 -2.90 1.36
C ALA A 12 15.04 -2.22 2.62
N VAL A 13 14.84 -2.83 3.80
CA VAL A 13 15.41 -2.33 5.05
C VAL A 13 16.92 -2.39 5.05
N ALA A 14 17.52 -3.50 4.61
CA ALA A 14 18.96 -3.66 4.51
C ALA A 14 19.57 -2.62 3.56
N TYR A 15 18.93 -2.39 2.41
CA TYR A 15 19.35 -1.35 1.48
C TYR A 15 19.27 0.04 2.12
N ALA A 16 18.16 0.38 2.77
CA ALA A 16 17.99 1.66 3.45
C ALA A 16 19.02 1.84 4.59
N ALA A 17 19.31 0.77 5.33
CA ALA A 17 20.29 0.78 6.41
C ALA A 17 21.71 1.05 5.88
N GLY A 18 22.07 0.47 4.74
CA GLY A 18 23.33 0.76 4.05
C GLY A 18 23.43 2.19 3.48
N LYS A 19 22.38 3.02 3.60
CA LYS A 19 22.42 4.45 3.26
C LYS A 19 22.55 5.36 4.46
N ILE A 20 22.46 4.84 5.69
CA ILE A 20 22.62 5.65 6.91
C ILE A 20 24.00 6.30 6.92
N GLY A 21 24.06 7.58 7.26
CA GLY A 21 25.31 8.35 7.31
C GLY A 21 25.85 8.80 5.94
N HIS A 22 25.20 8.44 4.83
CA HIS A 22 25.53 8.98 3.52
C HIS A 22 24.85 10.35 3.32
N ASN A 23 25.65 11.40 3.08
CA ASN A 23 25.19 12.79 2.93
C ASN A 23 25.13 13.26 1.46
N LYS A 24 24.79 12.37 0.52
CA LYS A 24 24.83 12.65 -0.93
C LYS A 24 23.47 12.64 -1.63
N MET A 25 22.37 12.84 -0.90
CA MET A 25 21.08 13.05 -1.58
C MET A 25 21.13 14.38 -2.34
N PRO A 26 20.68 14.45 -3.60
CA PRO A 26 20.85 15.65 -4.41
C PRO A 26 20.10 16.87 -3.86
N GLU A 27 18.93 16.70 -3.21
CA GLU A 27 18.08 17.82 -2.77
C GLU A 27 17.05 17.41 -1.68
N ALA A 28 16.43 18.40 -1.03
CA ALA A 28 15.28 18.22 -0.12
C ALA A 28 13.99 17.91 -0.90
N GLY A 29 13.03 17.18 -0.31
CA GLY A 29 11.82 16.71 -1.02
C GLY A 29 11.97 15.33 -1.69
N TYR A 30 13.14 14.72 -1.58
CA TYR A 30 13.47 13.42 -2.17
C TYR A 30 13.06 12.22 -1.29
N CYS A 31 12.29 12.41 -0.23
CA CYS A 31 11.88 11.33 0.67
C CYS A 31 11.13 10.23 -0.07
N GLN A 32 10.30 10.60 -1.06
CA GLN A 32 9.64 9.66 -1.94
C GLN A 32 10.61 8.99 -2.92
N LEU A 33 11.58 9.73 -3.48
CA LEU A 33 12.62 9.13 -4.34
C LEU A 33 13.46 8.11 -3.57
N PHE A 34 13.90 8.47 -2.36
CA PHE A 34 14.67 7.60 -1.48
C PHE A 34 13.87 6.34 -1.14
N THR A 35 12.64 6.51 -0.68
CA THR A 35 11.78 5.40 -0.27
C THR A 35 11.54 4.47 -1.44
N ARG A 36 11.10 4.96 -2.60
CA ARG A 36 10.90 4.11 -3.79
C ARG A 36 12.19 3.47 -4.30
N GLY A 37 13.32 4.18 -4.19
CA GLY A 37 14.65 3.66 -4.53
C GLY A 37 15.10 2.51 -3.64
N CYS A 38 14.74 2.53 -2.35
CA CYS A 38 14.99 1.42 -1.44
C CYS A 38 14.29 0.14 -1.89
N TYR A 39 13.04 0.28 -2.34
CA TYR A 39 12.25 -0.84 -2.85
C TYR A 39 12.51 -1.17 -4.34
N GLY A 40 13.25 -0.34 -5.08
CA GLY A 40 13.47 -0.54 -6.51
C GLY A 40 12.20 -0.37 -7.37
N VAL A 41 11.23 0.42 -6.90
CA VAL A 41 9.91 0.57 -7.55
C VAL A 41 9.81 1.85 -8.40
N PRO A 42 8.97 1.88 -9.46
CA PRO A 42 8.78 3.07 -10.28
C PRO A 42 8.14 4.23 -9.48
N SER A 43 8.24 5.45 -10.02
CA SER A 43 7.56 6.63 -9.47
C SER A 43 6.04 6.49 -9.61
N SER A 44 5.29 7.07 -8.67
CA SER A 44 3.83 7.25 -8.77
C SER A 44 3.42 8.31 -9.79
N GLY A 45 4.37 9.13 -10.27
CA GLY A 45 4.08 10.31 -11.09
C GLY A 45 3.41 11.42 -10.26
N ASN A 46 3.07 12.51 -10.94
CA ASN A 46 2.22 13.60 -10.44
C ASN A 46 0.75 13.14 -10.49
N PHE A 47 0.27 12.55 -9.40
CA PHE A 47 -1.03 11.87 -9.36
C PHE A 47 -2.17 12.83 -9.01
N ASP A 48 -1.91 13.89 -8.25
CA ASP A 48 -2.90 14.87 -7.82
C ASP A 48 -2.84 16.20 -8.59
N GLY A 49 -1.87 16.36 -9.48
CA GLY A 49 -1.79 17.47 -10.43
C GLY A 49 -0.95 18.65 -9.95
N ASP A 50 -0.24 18.56 -8.83
CA ASP A 50 0.53 19.67 -8.24
C ASP A 50 1.91 19.94 -8.90
N LYS A 51 2.29 19.09 -9.87
CA LYS A 51 3.55 19.08 -10.65
C LYS A 51 4.72 18.42 -9.96
N ASP A 52 4.57 17.96 -8.74
CA ASP A 52 5.54 17.18 -8.01
C ASP A 52 5.15 15.69 -8.00
N ALA A 53 6.08 14.80 -7.65
CA ALA A 53 5.82 13.37 -7.54
C ALA A 53 6.15 12.93 -6.12
N ASP A 54 5.28 13.32 -5.19
CA ASP A 54 5.58 13.35 -3.77
C ASP A 54 5.05 12.14 -2.99
N ALA A 55 5.16 12.20 -1.67
CA ALA A 55 4.71 11.13 -0.79
C ALA A 55 3.18 11.04 -0.69
N VAL A 56 2.46 12.16 -0.84
CA VAL A 56 1.01 12.22 -0.82
C VAL A 56 0.43 11.59 -2.08
N ASP A 57 1.04 11.84 -3.24
CA ASP A 57 0.70 11.21 -4.51
C ASP A 57 0.87 9.70 -4.48
N ALA A 58 2.00 9.26 -3.95
CA ALA A 58 2.25 7.85 -3.75
C ALA A 58 1.15 7.23 -2.87
N TRP A 59 0.83 7.85 -1.73
CA TRP A 59 -0.24 7.39 -0.87
C TRP A 59 -1.62 7.38 -1.56
N LYS A 60 -2.00 8.45 -2.26
CA LYS A 60 -3.29 8.55 -2.98
C LYS A 60 -3.40 7.46 -4.04
N ARG A 61 -2.34 7.24 -4.82
CA ARG A 61 -2.27 6.16 -5.80
C ARG A 61 -2.37 4.78 -5.14
N ALA A 62 -1.63 4.56 -4.05
CA ALA A 62 -1.69 3.34 -3.24
C ALA A 62 -3.12 3.04 -2.76
N LYS A 63 -3.79 4.09 -2.29
CA LYS A 63 -5.15 4.06 -1.76
C LYS A 63 -6.17 3.76 -2.85
N ALA A 64 -6.04 4.38 -4.03
CA ALA A 64 -6.85 4.05 -5.21
C ALA A 64 -6.69 2.58 -5.62
N HIS A 65 -5.51 2.01 -5.39
CA HIS A 65 -5.23 0.59 -5.56
C HIS A 65 -5.50 -0.27 -4.30
N GLY A 66 -6.18 0.23 -3.27
CA GLY A 66 -6.56 -0.57 -2.10
C GLY A 66 -5.41 -1.29 -1.39
N THR A 67 -4.17 -0.80 -1.52
CA THR A 67 -2.94 -1.41 -0.97
C THR A 67 -2.48 -0.74 0.32
N VAL A 68 -3.18 0.30 0.77
CA VAL A 68 -2.86 1.02 1.99
C VAL A 68 -3.48 0.37 3.21
N VAL A 69 -2.76 0.46 4.32
CA VAL A 69 -3.31 0.26 5.66
C VAL A 69 -3.26 1.60 6.36
N ALA A 70 -4.41 2.28 6.43
CA ALA A 70 -4.53 3.54 7.15
C ALA A 70 -4.44 3.27 8.66
N THR A 71 -3.56 3.98 9.34
CA THR A 71 -3.40 3.86 10.79
C THR A 71 -2.66 5.04 11.38
N THR A 72 -3.08 5.45 12.57
CA THR A 72 -2.35 6.40 13.42
C THR A 72 -1.48 5.69 14.46
N LYS A 73 -1.52 4.35 14.53
CA LYS A 73 -0.79 3.57 15.53
C LYS A 73 0.59 3.20 15.00
N SER A 74 1.54 4.12 15.13
CA SER A 74 2.94 3.97 14.66
C SER A 74 3.59 2.63 15.06
N GLN A 75 3.33 2.16 16.28
CA GLN A 75 3.88 0.90 16.82
C GLN A 75 3.40 -0.35 16.10
N LYS A 76 2.25 -0.30 15.42
CA LYS A 76 1.67 -1.44 14.69
C LYS A 76 2.19 -1.57 13.26
N ILE A 77 2.97 -0.59 12.80
CA ILE A 77 3.50 -0.59 11.44
C ILE A 77 4.58 -1.68 11.33
N PRO A 78 4.43 -2.65 10.41
CA PRO A 78 5.36 -3.75 10.27
C PRO A 78 6.68 -3.25 9.67
N ARG A 79 7.75 -3.93 10.06
CA ARG A 79 9.08 -3.73 9.48
C ARG A 79 9.06 -4.02 7.98
N GLY A 80 9.78 -3.19 7.20
CA GLY A 80 9.86 -3.29 5.75
C GLY A 80 8.66 -2.72 4.98
N ALA A 81 7.71 -2.08 5.68
CA ALA A 81 6.66 -1.31 5.04
C ALA A 81 7.12 0.10 4.65
N ALA A 82 6.53 0.66 3.60
CA ALA A 82 6.66 2.08 3.28
C ALA A 82 5.66 2.86 4.13
N VAL A 83 6.14 3.78 4.95
CA VAL A 83 5.33 4.64 5.82
C VAL A 83 5.09 5.96 5.14
N TYR A 84 3.87 6.48 5.23
CA TYR A 84 3.47 7.72 4.58
C TYR A 84 2.83 8.69 5.56
N TRP A 85 3.11 9.96 5.34
CA TRP A 85 2.53 11.10 6.04
C TRP A 85 1.99 12.12 5.03
N SER A 86 1.07 12.98 5.47
CA SER A 86 0.65 14.21 4.77
C SER A 86 1.03 15.46 5.57
N GLY A 87 0.94 16.63 4.94
CA GLY A 87 1.19 17.92 5.58
C GLY A 87 2.66 18.35 5.48
N GLY A 88 3.17 18.98 6.52
CA GLY A 88 4.50 19.63 6.51
C GLY A 88 4.47 20.99 5.82
N SER A 89 5.61 21.68 5.82
CA SER A 89 5.71 23.11 5.43
C SER A 89 5.16 23.44 4.04
N ASN A 90 5.20 22.49 3.10
CA ASN A 90 4.73 22.67 1.72
C ASN A 90 3.61 21.67 1.34
N GLY A 91 3.05 20.92 2.28
CA GLY A 91 1.95 19.97 2.01
C GLY A 91 2.35 18.64 1.37
N HIS A 92 3.58 18.48 0.88
CA HIS A 92 4.07 17.29 0.15
C HIS A 92 4.09 15.98 0.94
N GLY A 93 3.86 16.06 2.26
CA GLY A 93 3.93 14.91 3.15
C GLY A 93 5.34 14.35 3.28
N HIS A 94 5.42 13.07 3.66
CA HIS A 94 6.70 12.40 3.82
C HIS A 94 6.59 10.89 3.59
N ALA A 95 7.69 10.25 3.21
CA ALA A 95 7.78 8.81 3.05
C ALA A 95 9.05 8.24 3.71
N ALA A 96 8.96 7.05 4.30
CA ALA A 96 10.09 6.39 4.95
C ALA A 96 9.99 4.86 4.93
N VAL A 97 11.09 4.17 5.26
CA VAL A 97 11.15 2.70 5.36
C VAL A 97 11.00 2.29 6.83
N ALA A 98 9.98 1.50 7.15
CA ALA A 98 9.71 1.02 8.50
C ALA A 98 10.78 0.03 9.01
N LEU A 99 11.29 0.28 10.21
CA LEU A 99 12.08 -0.67 10.98
C LEU A 99 11.23 -1.57 11.88
N GLY A 100 9.92 -1.28 11.96
CA GLY A 100 9.01 -1.86 12.94
C GLY A 100 9.07 -1.14 14.29
N LYS A 101 8.12 -1.42 15.19
CA LYS A 101 8.07 -0.86 16.56
C LYS A 101 8.16 0.68 16.57
N GLY A 102 7.41 1.32 15.67
CA GLY A 102 7.33 2.78 15.57
C GLY A 102 8.60 3.48 15.08
N ARG A 103 9.57 2.75 14.51
CA ARG A 103 10.82 3.32 14.00
C ARG A 103 10.91 3.23 12.48
N VAL A 104 11.65 4.16 11.89
CA VAL A 104 11.89 4.25 10.44
C VAL A 104 13.35 4.59 10.12
N ILE A 105 13.77 4.27 8.90
CA ILE A 105 14.89 4.92 8.23
C ILE A 105 14.31 5.95 7.27
N SER A 106 14.80 7.18 7.37
CA SER A 106 14.27 8.29 6.59
C SER A 106 15.37 9.30 6.23
N THR A 107 15.08 10.13 5.24
CA THR A 107 15.91 11.28 4.90
C THR A 107 15.62 12.44 5.85
N ASP A 108 16.55 13.38 5.94
CA ASP A 108 16.45 14.66 6.63
C ASP A 108 16.34 14.59 8.16
N VAL A 109 16.52 13.39 8.74
CA VAL A 109 16.38 13.12 10.17
C VAL A 109 17.32 13.97 11.04
N ASN A 110 18.58 14.14 10.59
CA ASN A 110 19.64 14.86 11.29
C ASN A 110 20.07 16.14 10.54
N GLY A 111 19.14 16.75 9.79
CA GLY A 111 19.43 17.89 8.91
C GLY A 111 19.37 17.50 7.43
N ALA A 112 19.31 18.51 6.57
CA ALA A 112 19.07 18.32 5.14
C ALA A 112 20.04 17.31 4.52
N ARG A 113 19.51 16.42 3.67
CA ARG A 113 20.26 15.45 2.85
C ARG A 113 20.94 14.33 3.65
N SER A 114 20.66 14.19 4.95
CA SER A 114 21.13 13.09 5.78
C SER A 114 20.15 11.92 5.79
N VAL A 115 20.62 10.67 5.84
CA VAL A 115 19.77 9.50 6.08
C VAL A 115 20.03 8.97 7.49
N GLY A 116 18.96 8.84 8.26
CA GLY A 116 19.04 8.46 9.67
C GLY A 116 17.89 7.58 10.13
N ARG A 117 17.98 7.15 11.39
CA ARG A 117 16.90 6.43 12.08
C ARG A 117 16.12 7.41 12.94
N ALA A 118 14.80 7.29 12.95
CA ALA A 118 13.92 8.11 13.76
C ALA A 118 12.71 7.33 14.27
N HIS A 119 12.07 7.87 15.31
CA HIS A 119 10.72 7.47 15.67
C HIS A 119 9.70 8.17 14.77
N ILE A 120 8.67 7.44 14.35
CA ILE A 120 7.58 7.95 13.51
C ILE A 120 6.90 9.14 14.16
N ASP A 121 6.64 9.05 15.47
CA ASP A 121 5.93 10.08 16.22
C ASP A 121 6.80 11.34 16.41
N ASP A 122 8.12 11.17 16.52
CA ASP A 122 9.06 12.30 16.59
C ASP A 122 9.12 13.06 15.27
N LEU A 123 9.13 12.36 14.13
CA LEU A 123 9.07 13.01 12.82
C LEU A 123 7.74 13.74 12.63
N SER A 124 6.63 13.09 12.99
CA SER A 124 5.30 13.70 12.97
C SER A 124 5.25 15.02 13.72
N ARG A 125 5.80 15.05 14.95
CA ARG A 125 5.81 16.25 15.79
C ARG A 125 6.80 17.31 15.30
N ARG A 126 8.04 16.93 14.98
CA ARG A 126 9.10 17.86 14.57
C ARG A 126 8.77 18.58 13.27
N TRP A 127 8.08 17.92 12.36
CA TRP A 127 7.84 18.43 11.00
C TRP A 127 6.37 18.78 10.74
N GLY A 128 5.50 18.72 11.74
CA GLY A 128 4.07 19.03 11.58
C GLY A 128 3.35 18.08 10.61
N LEU A 129 3.74 16.81 10.60
CA LEU A 129 3.25 15.80 9.66
C LEU A 129 2.15 14.93 10.30
N THR A 130 1.09 14.67 9.53
CA THR A 130 0.02 13.74 9.90
C THR A 130 0.33 12.35 9.37
N LEU A 131 0.44 11.35 10.25
CA LEU A 131 0.64 9.96 9.85
C LEU A 131 -0.60 9.42 9.14
N LEU A 132 -0.43 8.95 7.90
CA LEU A 132 -1.50 8.37 7.10
C LEU A 132 -1.60 6.86 7.30
N GLY A 133 -0.44 6.20 7.36
CA GLY A 133 -0.33 4.75 7.54
C GLY A 133 0.81 4.17 6.73
N TYR A 134 0.62 2.96 6.19
CA TYR A 134 1.68 2.27 5.47
C TYR A 134 1.19 1.45 4.26
N VAL A 135 2.15 1.08 3.42
CA VAL A 135 2.00 0.17 2.27
C VAL A 135 3.02 -0.97 2.40
N LEU A 136 2.60 -2.20 2.13
CA LEU A 136 3.51 -3.33 1.99
C LEU A 136 4.01 -3.37 0.55
N VAL A 137 5.33 -3.32 0.34
CA VAL A 137 5.92 -3.23 -1.01
C VAL A 137 6.38 -4.61 -1.48
N ASP A 138 5.75 -5.11 -2.55
CA ASP A 138 5.91 -6.48 -3.09
C ASP A 138 6.55 -6.54 -4.50
N GLY A 139 7.13 -5.42 -4.95
CA GLY A 139 7.93 -5.42 -6.15
C GLY A 139 7.20 -5.35 -7.50
N ASN A 140 5.96 -4.87 -7.52
CA ASN A 140 5.38 -4.31 -8.75
C ASN A 140 5.04 -2.82 -8.61
N GLY A 141 5.72 -2.13 -7.70
CA GLY A 141 5.40 -0.77 -7.25
C GLY A 141 4.16 -0.67 -6.40
N TYR A 142 3.18 -1.51 -6.67
CA TYR A 142 1.90 -1.68 -6.05
C TYR A 142 1.38 -2.99 -6.65
N GLN A 143 1.17 -4.08 -5.91
CA GLN A 143 0.28 -5.14 -6.39
C GLN A 143 -0.71 -5.69 -5.36
N PHE A 144 -1.91 -5.93 -5.88
CA PHE A 144 -3.09 -6.46 -5.22
C PHE A 144 -2.99 -8.00 -5.04
N ARG A 145 -3.32 -8.46 -3.81
CA ARG A 145 -3.80 -9.79 -3.33
C ARG A 145 -2.80 -10.50 -2.41
N LYS A 146 -3.21 -11.05 -1.25
CA LYS A 146 -4.46 -11.75 -0.90
C LYS A 146 -5.41 -10.93 -0.02
N ARG A 147 -6.69 -10.89 -0.43
CA ARG A 147 -7.85 -10.60 0.45
C ARG A 147 -7.69 -11.34 1.79
N PRO A 148 -7.91 -10.71 2.96
CA PRO A 148 -8.67 -11.41 3.99
C PRO A 148 -10.03 -11.73 3.36
N ILE A 149 -10.49 -12.97 3.48
CA ILE A 149 -11.85 -13.32 3.08
C ILE A 149 -12.79 -12.46 3.93
N ARG A 150 -13.26 -11.33 3.39
CA ARG A 150 -14.51 -10.74 3.85
C ARG A 150 -15.58 -11.77 3.49
N ARG A 151 -16.07 -12.49 4.50
CA ARG A 151 -17.36 -13.17 4.43
C ARG A 151 -18.37 -12.09 4.02
N PRO A 152 -19.12 -12.21 2.92
CA PRO A 152 -20.17 -11.25 2.61
C PRO A 152 -21.14 -11.22 3.79
N ALA A 153 -21.53 -10.02 4.23
CA ALA A 153 -22.37 -9.82 5.39
C ALA A 153 -23.80 -10.40 5.25
N ASP A 154 -24.16 -10.94 4.08
CA ASP A 154 -25.36 -11.77 3.94
C ASP A 154 -25.19 -12.78 2.79
N VAL A 155 -24.76 -13.99 3.13
CA VAL A 155 -24.69 -15.13 2.20
C VAL A 155 -26.10 -15.60 1.78
N GLY A 156 -27.12 -15.34 2.60
CA GLY A 156 -28.52 -15.69 2.35
C GLY A 156 -29.10 -14.92 1.15
N THR A 157 -28.91 -13.60 1.12
CA THR A 157 -29.40 -12.75 0.01
C THR A 157 -28.76 -13.13 -1.33
N ALA A 158 -27.46 -13.46 -1.35
CA ALA A 158 -26.78 -13.88 -2.58
C ALA A 158 -27.26 -15.27 -3.08
N ILE A 159 -27.60 -16.19 -2.16
CA ILE A 159 -28.18 -17.49 -2.52
C ILE A 159 -29.61 -17.33 -3.05
N GLN A 160 -30.42 -16.46 -2.44
CA GLN A 160 -31.78 -16.17 -2.91
C GLN A 160 -31.78 -15.55 -4.31
N ALA A 161 -30.96 -14.52 -4.54
CA ALA A 161 -30.82 -13.90 -5.86
C ALA A 161 -30.38 -14.90 -6.94
N ALA A 162 -29.48 -15.84 -6.62
CA ALA A 162 -29.05 -16.88 -7.55
C ALA A 162 -30.13 -17.95 -7.81
N ARG A 163 -31.02 -18.22 -6.85
CA ARG A 163 -32.18 -19.10 -7.04
C ARG A 163 -33.23 -18.46 -7.94
N GLU A 164 -33.54 -17.19 -7.73
CA GLU A 164 -34.48 -16.43 -8.56
C GLU A 164 -34.00 -16.29 -10.00
N ALA A 165 -32.73 -15.94 -10.20
CA ALA A 165 -32.13 -15.87 -11.53
C ALA A 165 -32.21 -17.22 -12.28
N ARG A 166 -32.05 -18.34 -11.57
CA ARG A 166 -32.25 -19.70 -12.13
C ARG A 166 -33.71 -19.98 -12.48
N LYS A 167 -34.66 -19.59 -11.62
CA LYS A 167 -36.11 -19.78 -11.87
C LYS A 167 -36.55 -18.99 -13.10
N ASN A 168 -36.14 -17.73 -13.20
CA ASN A 168 -36.47 -16.83 -14.32
C ASN A 168 -35.82 -17.29 -15.64
N ALA A 169 -34.60 -17.84 -15.57
CA ALA A 169 -33.94 -18.42 -16.73
C ALA A 169 -34.62 -19.72 -17.22
N LYS A 170 -35.15 -20.54 -16.32
CA LYS A 170 -35.89 -21.76 -16.68
C LYS A 170 -37.25 -21.42 -17.28
N ALA A 171 -37.91 -20.36 -16.79
CA ALA A 171 -39.20 -19.88 -17.30
C ALA A 171 -39.10 -19.23 -18.70
N SER A 172 -37.96 -18.64 -19.04
CA SER A 172 -37.75 -17.94 -20.32
C SER A 172 -37.26 -18.82 -21.47
N GLY A 173 -37.17 -20.15 -21.28
CA GLY A 173 -36.81 -21.12 -22.34
C GLY A 173 -35.39 -20.99 -22.93
N LYS A 174 -34.58 -20.02 -22.48
CA LYS A 174 -33.20 -19.84 -22.96
C LYS A 174 -32.28 -20.87 -22.32
N LYS A 175 -31.59 -21.69 -23.12
CA LYS A 175 -30.48 -22.55 -22.67
C LYS A 175 -29.35 -21.66 -22.14
N VAL A 176 -29.39 -21.35 -20.84
CA VAL A 176 -28.28 -20.68 -20.14
C VAL A 176 -27.04 -21.53 -20.35
N ARG A 177 -25.91 -20.90 -20.71
CA ARG A 177 -24.57 -21.54 -20.68
C ARG A 177 -24.26 -21.94 -19.23
N THR A 178 -24.73 -23.12 -18.85
CA THR A 178 -24.88 -23.68 -17.50
C THR A 178 -23.56 -23.92 -16.76
N ARG A 179 -22.40 -23.84 -17.42
CA ARG A 179 -21.10 -24.10 -16.76
C ARG A 179 -20.65 -22.97 -15.81
N ARG A 180 -20.91 -21.70 -16.13
CA ARG A 180 -20.46 -20.56 -15.30
C ARG A 180 -21.32 -20.38 -14.05
N THR A 181 -22.63 -20.52 -14.17
CA THR A 181 -23.59 -20.43 -13.05
C THR A 181 -23.52 -21.65 -12.12
N ASN A 182 -23.32 -22.86 -12.66
CA ASN A 182 -23.16 -24.05 -11.82
C ASN A 182 -21.85 -24.04 -11.03
N ARG A 183 -20.75 -23.52 -11.60
CA ARG A 183 -19.49 -23.32 -10.86
C ARG A 183 -19.62 -22.28 -9.75
N ALA A 184 -20.32 -21.18 -10.00
CA ALA A 184 -20.57 -20.16 -8.99
C ALA A 184 -21.39 -20.70 -7.82
N LEU A 185 -22.44 -21.49 -8.09
CA LEU A 185 -23.29 -22.08 -7.06
C LEU A 185 -22.62 -23.24 -6.30
N SER A 186 -21.83 -24.08 -6.98
CA SER A 186 -21.04 -25.13 -6.33
C SER A 186 -19.97 -24.54 -5.40
N TRP A 187 -19.35 -23.45 -5.82
CA TRP A 187 -18.39 -22.71 -4.99
C TRP A 187 -19.08 -22.08 -3.77
N LEU A 188 -20.24 -21.44 -3.94
CA LEU A 188 -21.02 -20.86 -2.83
C LEU A 188 -21.46 -21.91 -1.79
N TYR A 189 -21.90 -23.10 -2.23
CA TYR A 189 -22.29 -24.19 -1.32
C TYR A 189 -21.12 -24.76 -0.51
N LYS A 190 -19.90 -24.83 -1.08
CA LYS A 190 -18.70 -25.31 -0.36
C LYS A 190 -18.27 -24.38 0.78
N ILE A 191 -18.64 -23.10 0.71
CA ILE A 191 -18.26 -22.09 1.72
C ILE A 191 -19.31 -21.99 2.83
N GLY A 192 -20.56 -22.43 2.59
CA GLY A 192 -21.65 -22.39 3.56
C GLY A 192 -21.82 -23.62 4.46
N ARG A 193 -21.07 -24.71 4.22
CA ARG A 193 -21.14 -25.98 4.98
C ARG A 193 -19.99 -26.18 5.99
N LYS A 194 -19.21 -25.12 6.29
CA LYS A 194 -18.20 -25.11 7.35
C LYS A 194 -18.56 -24.10 8.42
#